data_AF-A0A933SXP3-F1
#
_entry.id   AF-A0A933SXP3-F1
#
_cell.length_a   1.000
_cell.length_b   1.000
_cell.length_c   1.000
_cell.angle_alpha   90.00
_cell.angle_beta   90.00
_cell.angle_gamma   90.00
#
_symmetry.space_group_name_H-M   'P 1'
#
loop_
_entity.id
_entity.type
_entity.pdbx_description
1 polymer ?
#
loop_
_entity_poly.entity_id
_entity_poly.type
_entity_poly.pdbx_seq_one_letter_code
_entity_poly.pdbx_strand_id
1 'polypeptide(L)'
;KTVTLGKLNVDAGLNIRIIDLSAEVTQGGLKESTSVMFPVPMVYLGAQADISKKLALEAEVRGIAYGSNHYYDLIGRVKYRFLGLAFIGAGYRYEDLKIDQKDVVANLNFGGPFAEAGVEF
;
A
#
# COMPACT_ATOMS: atom_id res chain seq x y z
N LYS A 1 16.62 -14.52 -14.54
CA LYS A 1 17.77 -15.35 -14.09
C LYS A 1 17.71 -15.38 -12.57
N THR A 2 17.26 -16.50 -12.00
CA THR A 2 16.99 -16.68 -10.56
C THR A 2 18.27 -16.59 -9.77
N VAL A 3 18.39 -15.59 -8.90
CA VAL A 3 19.54 -15.43 -8.02
C VAL A 3 19.04 -15.53 -6.59
N THR A 4 19.49 -16.59 -5.90
CA THR A 4 19.38 -16.87 -4.46
C THR A 4 18.26 -17.85 -4.01
N LEU A 5 18.54 -19.15 -4.16
CA LEU A 5 18.38 -20.16 -3.10
C LEU A 5 17.02 -20.24 -2.37
N GLY A 6 15.88 -20.23 -3.08
CA GLY A 6 14.56 -20.71 -2.58
C GLY A 6 14.04 -20.08 -1.27
N LYS A 7 14.66 -19.00 -0.81
CA LYS A 7 14.38 -18.27 0.43
C LYS A 7 14.17 -16.78 0.17
N LEU A 8 14.38 -16.32 -1.06
CA LEU A 8 14.20 -14.94 -1.46
C LEU A 8 13.29 -14.92 -2.69
N ASN A 9 12.11 -14.34 -2.52
CA ASN A 9 11.14 -14.09 -3.58
C ASN A 9 11.19 -12.59 -3.88
N VAL A 10 11.30 -12.25 -5.16
CA VAL A 10 11.26 -10.86 -5.63
C VAL A 10 10.27 -10.80 -6.77
N ASP A 11 9.40 -9.81 -6.73
CA ASP A 11 8.33 -9.62 -7.67
C ASP A 11 8.20 -8.14 -8.01
N ALA A 12 7.77 -7.85 -9.23
CA ALA A 12 7.55 -6.51 -9.70
C ALA A 12 6.34 -6.52 -10.63
N GLY A 13 5.59 -5.43 -10.64
CA GLY A 13 4.36 -5.36 -11.43
C GLY A 13 3.73 -3.98 -11.45
N LEU A 14 2.48 -3.96 -11.91
CA LEU A 14 1.63 -2.79 -11.90
C LEU A 14 0.53 -3.00 -10.86
N ASN A 15 0.21 -1.93 -10.13
CA ASN A 15 -0.87 -1.87 -9.18
C ASN A 15 -1.82 -0.74 -9.61
N ILE A 16 -3.14 -0.94 -9.51
CA ILE A 16 -4.11 0.15 -9.71
C ILE A 16 -4.82 0.34 -8.37
N ARG A 17 -4.75 1.55 -7.83
CA ARG A 17 -5.48 1.93 -6.62
C ARG A 17 -6.67 2.80 -6.97
N ILE A 18 -7.85 2.42 -6.48
CA ILE A 18 -9.05 3.25 -6.60
C ILE A 18 -9.12 4.15 -5.37
N ILE A 19 -9.19 5.45 -5.58
CA ILE A 19 -9.40 6.44 -4.52
C ILE A 19 -10.83 6.96 -4.67
N ASP A 20 -11.62 6.85 -3.60
CA ASP A 20 -12.96 7.44 -3.48
C ASP A 20 -12.88 8.62 -2.51
N LEU A 21 -13.04 9.82 -3.03
CA LEU A 21 -13.10 11.05 -2.25
C LEU A 21 -14.55 11.46 -2.07
N SER A 22 -15.03 11.44 -0.83
CA SER A 22 -16.35 11.93 -0.46
C SER A 22 -16.22 13.22 0.36
N ALA A 23 -16.89 14.29 -0.08
CA ALA A 23 -16.99 15.55 0.65
C ALA A 23 -18.48 15.82 0.95
N GLU A 24 -18.77 16.16 2.20
CA GLU A 24 -20.10 16.53 2.68
C GLU A 24 -20.07 17.95 3.24
N VAL A 25 -20.96 18.81 2.74
CA VAL A 25 -21.14 20.20 3.22
C VAL A 25 -22.50 20.30 3.87
N THR A 26 -22.55 20.75 5.12
CA THR A 26 -23.79 21.05 5.84
C THR A 26 -23.87 22.56 6.12
N GLN A 27 -24.87 23.24 5.57
CA GLN A 27 -25.12 24.66 5.83
C GLN A 27 -26.61 24.89 6.10
N GLY A 28 -26.95 25.40 7.29
CA GLY A 28 -28.32 25.81 7.63
C GLY A 28 -29.39 24.72 7.52
N GLY A 29 -29.02 23.44 7.68
CA GLY A 29 -29.95 22.30 7.54
C GLY A 29 -29.99 21.67 6.14
N LEU A 30 -29.30 22.25 5.16
CA LEU A 30 -29.08 21.64 3.85
C LEU A 30 -27.78 20.83 3.88
N LYS A 31 -27.86 19.59 3.39
CA LYS A 31 -26.71 18.70 3.18
C LYS A 31 -26.48 18.53 1.69
N GLU A 32 -25.26 18.79 1.24
CA GLU A 32 -24.81 18.50 -0.12
C GLU A 32 -23.60 17.56 -0.03
N SER A 33 -23.63 16.46 -0.76
CA SER A 33 -22.53 15.49 -0.82
C SER A 33 -22.03 15.35 -2.25
N THR A 34 -20.71 15.33 -2.41
CA THR A 34 -20.04 15.05 -3.68
C THR A 34 -19.05 13.92 -3.49
N SER A 35 -19.06 12.95 -4.40
CA SER A 35 -18.15 11.81 -4.43
C SER A 35 -17.42 11.80 -5.77
N VAL A 36 -16.10 11.63 -5.73
CA VAL A 36 -15.27 11.49 -6.93
C VAL A 36 -14.38 10.26 -6.76
N MET A 37 -14.51 9.32 -7.69
CA MET A 37 -13.65 8.15 -7.78
C MET A 37 -12.64 8.30 -8.91
N PHE A 38 -11.36 8.01 -8.65
CA PHE A 38 -10.33 7.98 -9.68
C PHE A 38 -9.33 6.84 -9.48
N PRO A 39 -8.97 6.10 -10.56
CA PRO A 39 -7.93 5.08 -10.52
C PRO A 39 -6.54 5.72 -10.62
N VAL A 40 -5.61 5.25 -9.79
CA VAL A 40 -4.21 5.64 -9.80
C VAL A 40 -3.35 4.43 -10.13
N PRO A 41 -2.78 4.35 -11.35
CA PRO A 41 -1.82 3.30 -11.69
C PRO A 41 -0.49 3.58 -10.98
N MET A 42 0.14 2.53 -10.48
CA MET A 42 1.40 2.57 -9.74
C MET A 42 2.29 1.42 -10.19
N VAL A 43 3.60 1.65 -10.16
CA VAL A 43 4.57 0.56 -10.22
C VAL A 43 4.67 -0.08 -8.84
N TYR A 44 4.96 -1.37 -8.81
CA TYR A 44 5.10 -2.17 -7.61
C TYR A 44 6.38 -2.99 -7.67
N LEU A 45 7.07 -3.07 -6.53
CA LEU A 45 8.21 -3.93 -6.31
C LEU A 45 8.10 -4.53 -4.90
N GLY A 46 8.08 -5.85 -4.83
CA GLY A 46 8.04 -6.64 -3.61
C GLY A 46 9.30 -7.49 -3.46
N ALA A 47 9.73 -7.67 -2.21
CA ALA A 47 10.74 -8.65 -1.86
C ALA A 47 10.36 -9.33 -0.54
N GLN A 48 10.44 -10.65 -0.52
CA GLN A 48 10.17 -11.48 0.65
C GLN A 48 11.33 -12.44 0.90
N ALA A 49 11.79 -12.47 2.14
CA ALA A 49 12.80 -13.40 2.61
C ALA A 49 12.21 -14.38 3.63
N ASP A 50 12.22 -15.68 3.31
CA ASP A 50 11.88 -16.75 4.24
C ASP A 50 13.06 -17.03 5.19
N ILE A 51 12.94 -16.55 6.42
CA ILE A 51 13.91 -16.80 7.49
C ILE A 51 13.82 -18.27 7.92
N SER A 52 12.59 -18.79 8.04
CA SER A 52 12.30 -20.20 8.35
C SER A 52 10.99 -20.64 7.69
N LYS A 53 10.64 -21.93 7.80
CA LYS A 53 9.35 -22.44 7.30
C LYS A 53 8.13 -21.71 7.87
N LYS A 54 8.26 -21.12 9.05
CA LYS A 54 7.17 -20.40 9.74
C LYS A 54 7.34 -18.89 9.73
N LEU A 55 8.48 -18.35 9.34
CA LEU A 55 8.79 -16.93 9.53
C LEU A 55 9.33 -16.33 8.24
N ALA A 56 8.68 -15.26 7.78
CA ALA A 56 9.08 -14.49 6.62
C ALA A 56 9.17 -13.00 6.96
N LEU A 57 10.10 -12.31 6.31
CA LEU A 57 10.23 -10.86 6.31
C LEU A 57 9.90 -10.35 4.91
N GLU A 58 9.10 -9.30 4.80
CA GLU A 58 8.65 -8.77 3.52
C GLU A 58 8.77 -7.25 3.50
N ALA A 59 9.18 -6.73 2.36
CA ALA A 59 9.24 -5.32 2.05
C ALA A 59 8.58 -5.07 0.69
N GLU A 60 7.73 -4.06 0.61
CA GLU A 60 7.04 -3.66 -0.59
C GLU A 60 7.15 -2.15 -0.78
N VAL A 61 7.30 -1.74 -2.04
CA VAL A 61 7.17 -0.36 -2.46
C VAL A 61 6.20 -0.29 -3.64
N ARG A 62 5.27 0.64 -3.57
CA ARG A 62 4.41 1.03 -4.66
C ARG A 62 4.57 2.52 -4.88
N GLY A 63 4.45 2.97 -6.11
CA GLY A 63 4.31 4.39 -6.34
C GLY A 63 4.17 4.81 -7.79
N ILE A 64 3.90 6.09 -7.96
CA ILE A 64 3.88 6.80 -9.22
C ILE A 64 4.37 8.22 -8.98
N ALA A 65 5.09 8.77 -9.95
CA ALA A 65 5.47 10.18 -9.96
C ALA A 65 5.15 10.77 -11.33
N TYR A 66 4.54 11.95 -11.35
CA TYR A 66 4.23 12.68 -12.57
C TYR A 66 4.42 14.18 -12.35
N GLY A 67 5.49 14.73 -12.91
CA GLY A 67 5.87 16.14 -12.70
C GLY A 67 6.21 16.42 -11.23
N SER A 68 5.50 17.37 -10.62
CA SER A 68 5.58 17.72 -9.19
C SER A 68 4.76 16.79 -8.27
N ASN A 69 3.87 15.97 -8.85
CA ASN A 69 2.98 15.08 -8.11
C ASN A 69 3.65 13.74 -7.86
N HIS A 70 3.44 13.17 -6.67
CA HIS A 70 3.86 11.81 -6.38
C HIS A 70 2.91 11.13 -5.41
N TYR A 71 2.86 9.82 -5.54
CA TYR A 71 2.21 8.95 -4.60
C TYR A 71 3.10 7.74 -4.37
N TYR A 72 3.49 7.48 -3.14
CA TYR A 72 4.22 6.26 -2.80
C TYR A 72 3.70 5.62 -1.51
N ASP A 73 3.77 4.30 -1.46
CA ASP A 73 3.32 3.44 -0.39
C ASP A 73 4.41 2.40 -0.10
N LEU A 74 4.96 2.45 1.12
CA LEU A 74 6.03 1.59 1.62
C LEU A 74 5.49 0.70 2.73
N ILE A 75 5.74 -0.60 2.63
CA ILE A 75 5.33 -1.58 3.63
C ILE A 75 6.53 -2.42 4.01
N GLY A 76 6.76 -2.55 5.32
CA GLY A 76 7.66 -3.56 5.88
C GLY A 76 6.89 -4.42 6.88
N ARG A 77 6.97 -5.75 6.76
CA ARG A 77 6.21 -6.66 7.63
C ARG A 77 6.90 -7.98 7.90
N VAL A 78 6.56 -8.57 9.04
CA VAL A 78 6.96 -9.92 9.45
C VAL A 78 5.71 -10.79 9.45
N LYS A 79 5.80 -11.99 8.89
CA LYS A 79 4.72 -12.98 8.83
C LYS A 79 5.11 -14.24 9.60
N TYR A 80 4.20 -14.74 10.43
CA TYR A 80 4.30 -16.02 11.12
C TYR A 80 3.21 -16.99 10.64
N ARG A 81 3.63 -18.11 10.03
CA ARG A 81 2.76 -19.17 9.52
C ARG A 81 2.54 -20.23 10.62
N PHE A 82 1.28 -20.42 11.02
CA PHE A 82 0.94 -21.30 12.15
C PHE A 82 0.03 -22.48 11.79
N LEU A 83 -0.69 -22.43 10.67
CA LEU A 83 -1.62 -23.49 10.24
C LEU A 83 -1.52 -23.71 8.73
N GLY A 84 -0.47 -24.40 8.26
CA GLY A 84 -0.28 -24.77 6.85
C GLY A 84 -0.29 -23.58 5.89
N LEU A 85 -1.49 -23.13 5.53
CA LEU A 85 -1.80 -22.00 4.68
C LEU A 85 -2.02 -20.69 5.46
N ALA A 86 -2.35 -20.72 6.76
CA ALA A 86 -2.68 -19.51 7.52
C ALA A 86 -1.46 -18.83 8.15
N PHE A 87 -1.49 -17.49 8.14
CA PHE A 87 -0.47 -16.64 8.74
C PHE A 87 -1.08 -15.47 9.51
N ILE A 88 -0.32 -14.99 10.50
CA ILE A 88 -0.50 -13.67 11.10
C ILE A 88 0.71 -12.82 10.74
N GLY A 89 0.50 -11.54 10.55
CA GLY A 89 1.55 -10.59 10.23
C GLY A 89 1.43 -9.33 11.06
N ALA A 90 2.55 -8.66 11.24
CA ALA A 90 2.58 -7.31 11.76
C ALA A 90 3.66 -6.53 11.02
N GLY A 91 3.44 -5.24 10.85
CA GLY A 91 4.32 -4.41 10.07
C GLY A 91 4.11 -2.94 10.33
N TYR A 92 4.81 -2.15 9.54
CA TYR A 92 4.67 -0.72 9.47
C TYR A 92 4.43 -0.32 8.03
N ARG A 93 3.50 0.61 7.84
CA ARG A 93 3.20 1.19 6.54
C ARG A 93 3.47 2.67 6.58
N TYR A 94 4.01 3.19 5.49
CA TYR A 94 4.23 4.61 5.28
C TYR A 94 3.74 4.99 3.89
N GLU A 95 2.82 5.93 3.83
CA GLU A 95 2.17 6.39 2.62
C GLU A 95 2.28 7.90 2.55
N ASP A 96 2.66 8.40 1.38
CA ASP A 96 2.76 9.82 1.11
C ASP A 96 2.16 10.13 -0.26
N LEU A 97 1.22 11.05 -0.27
CA LEU A 97 0.55 11.55 -1.45
C LEU A 97 0.71 13.07 -1.49
N LYS A 98 1.36 13.53 -2.55
CA LYS A 98 1.50 14.93 -2.88
C LYS A 98 0.83 15.23 -4.22
N ILE A 99 -0.15 16.11 -4.18
CA ILE A 99 -0.83 16.66 -5.34
C ILE A 99 -0.59 18.17 -5.32
N ASP A 100 0.02 18.67 -6.38
CA ASP A 100 0.33 20.07 -6.64
C ASP A 100 -0.14 20.40 -8.06
N GLN A 101 -1.42 20.78 -8.14
CA GLN A 101 -2.10 21.18 -9.36
C GLN A 101 -2.68 22.58 -9.16
N LYS A 102 -2.80 23.36 -10.25
CA LYS A 102 -3.11 24.81 -10.23
C LYS A 102 -4.27 25.22 -9.32
N ASP A 103 -5.27 24.36 -9.16
CA ASP A 103 -6.47 24.63 -8.37
C ASP A 103 -6.61 23.73 -7.12
N VAL A 104 -5.71 22.75 -6.93
CA VAL A 104 -5.78 21.76 -5.85
C VAL A 104 -4.37 21.43 -5.33
N VAL A 105 -4.12 21.78 -4.07
CA VAL A 105 -2.92 21.37 -3.33
C VAL A 105 -3.34 20.45 -2.19
N ALA A 106 -2.83 19.23 -2.20
CA ALA A 106 -3.06 18.25 -1.13
C ALA A 106 -1.75 17.56 -0.77
N ASN A 107 -1.45 17.54 0.53
CA ASN A 107 -0.34 16.77 1.10
C ASN A 107 -0.93 15.85 2.17
N LEU A 108 -0.86 14.56 1.92
CA LEU A 108 -1.33 13.53 2.85
C LEU A 108 -0.15 12.64 3.18
N ASN A 109 0.19 12.61 4.46
CA ASN A 109 1.19 11.71 5.00
C ASN A 109 0.52 10.81 6.05
N PHE A 110 0.58 9.51 5.83
CA PHE A 110 0.01 8.52 6.74
C PHE A 110 1.04 7.43 7.01
N GLY A 111 1.34 7.21 8.29
CA GLY A 111 2.25 6.14 8.69
C GLY A 111 1.79 5.51 9.98
N GLY A 112 1.89 4.18 10.07
CA GLY A 112 1.49 3.50 11.28
C GLY A 112 1.78 1.99 11.30
N PRO A 113 1.82 1.41 12.51
CA PRO A 113 1.86 -0.03 12.66
C PRO A 113 0.53 -0.64 12.24
N PHE A 114 0.58 -1.86 11.73
CA PHE A 114 -0.60 -2.66 11.43
C PHE A 114 -0.38 -4.12 11.82
N ALA A 115 -1.48 -4.84 11.98
CA ALA A 115 -1.51 -6.29 12.11
C ALA A 115 -2.45 -6.87 11.04
N GLU A 116 -2.13 -8.05 10.55
CA GLU A 116 -2.91 -8.76 9.54
C GLU A 116 -3.01 -10.24 9.89
N ALA A 117 -4.06 -10.89 9.37
CA ALA A 117 -4.21 -12.33 9.38
C ALA A 117 -4.74 -12.76 8.02
N GLY A 118 -4.25 -13.87 7.48
CA GLY A 118 -4.59 -14.28 6.13
C GLY A 118 -4.22 -15.74 5.83
N VAL A 119 -4.42 -16.12 4.58
CA VAL A 119 -4.07 -17.43 4.03
C VAL A 119 -3.23 -17.27 2.75
N GLU A 120 -2.22 -18.12 2.57
CA GLU A 120 -1.24 -18.13 1.47
C GLU A 120 -1.29 -19.51 0.79
N PHE A 121 -1.35 -19.56 -0.55
CA PHE A 121 -1.51 -20.77 -1.37
C PHE A 121 -0.31 -21.00 -2.29
#